data_AF-A0A9P1IDE9-F1
#
_entry.id   AF-A0A9P1IDE9-F1
#
_cell.length_a   1.000
_cell.length_b   1.000
_cell.length_c   1.000
_cell.angle_alpha   90.00
_cell.angle_beta   90.00
_cell.angle_gamma   90.00
#
_symmetry.space_group_name_H-M   'P 1'
#
loop_
_entity.id
_entity.type
_entity.pdbx_description
1 polymer ?
#
loop_
_entity_poly.entity_id
_entity_poly.type
_entity_poly.pdbx_seq_one_letter_code
_entity_poly.pdbx_strand_id
1 'polypeptide(L)'
;MQEKCRLLIFCWIFARFSVNADEEFNIGTTSMAGTFPFEHLRYAIHRWNTENGAHTQITFNLTSPDYPSRNYEDRVCNLFQKGVVAIILSNEQDEKDTQLIKSMCHFHHIPCIALQATSIQDSISDFVTMIGPSRGSGARATAEFLDSMRWTSFLLAYQDGSDLEDLSPLMQYKQIAETGGRKLLIKVRRLPNNTADYEPFLKHVKTRLKQTNIIIHSNNITILYHLLDRARGLNMAEPPFSYVFTNTDLSLLEDFLNNNSPKNDPIFTCNITGLQLVKNDPMMKTQLALTSEAIYVIGMAIYRLREFGHAPRQEKLECGGHSQWVDGAILNDGIRKLKVANQLTGDVRFRPNGERDEIMYHGVGRIGNKFVKVGVGWGDF
;
A
#
# COMPACT_ATOMS: atom_id res chain seq x y z
N MET A 1 39.79 -66.07 -36.81
CA MET A 1 40.13 -64.72 -37.30
C MET A 1 39.70 -63.72 -36.24
N GLN A 2 40.66 -63.32 -35.40
CA GLN A 2 40.57 -62.17 -34.49
C GLN A 2 40.66 -60.86 -35.29
N GLU A 3 40.43 -59.75 -34.58
CA GLU A 3 40.58 -58.35 -34.98
C GLU A 3 39.40 -57.71 -35.72
N LYS A 4 38.55 -57.00 -34.95
CA LYS A 4 38.64 -55.54 -34.89
C LYS A 4 37.88 -55.00 -33.68
N CYS A 5 38.68 -54.62 -32.69
CA CYS A 5 38.30 -53.97 -31.45
C CYS A 5 38.27 -52.44 -31.67
N ARG A 6 37.39 -51.77 -30.92
CA ARG A 6 37.50 -50.35 -30.48
C ARG A 6 37.42 -49.27 -31.56
N LEU A 7 36.25 -48.61 -31.60
CA LEU A 7 36.21 -47.16 -31.73
C LEU A 7 35.02 -46.61 -30.90
N LEU A 8 35.39 -45.90 -29.83
CA LEU A 8 34.70 -44.74 -29.26
C LEU A 8 33.31 -44.95 -28.64
N ILE A 9 33.35 -45.55 -27.45
CA ILE A 9 32.63 -45.04 -26.28
C ILE A 9 33.16 -43.63 -26.00
N PHE A 10 32.54 -42.59 -26.56
CA PHE A 10 32.67 -41.21 -26.08
C PHE A 10 31.58 -40.38 -26.76
N CYS A 11 30.86 -39.57 -25.97
CA CYS A 11 29.95 -38.51 -26.43
C CYS A 11 28.43 -38.82 -26.53
N TRP A 12 27.82 -39.47 -25.53
CA TRP A 12 26.37 -39.30 -25.23
C TRP A 12 26.09 -39.14 -23.72
N ILE A 13 27.05 -38.55 -22.99
CA ILE A 13 26.74 -37.84 -21.75
C ILE A 13 26.87 -36.35 -22.09
N PHE A 14 25.99 -35.88 -22.97
CA PHE A 14 25.54 -34.50 -22.82
C PHE A 14 24.74 -34.51 -21.52
N ALA A 15 25.43 -34.17 -20.44
CA ALA A 15 24.77 -33.52 -19.33
C ALA A 15 23.80 -32.51 -19.95
N ARG A 16 22.51 -32.75 -19.76
CA ARG A 16 21.48 -31.73 -19.92
C ARG A 16 21.82 -30.64 -18.91
N PHE A 17 22.79 -29.80 -19.23
CA PHE A 17 22.73 -28.40 -18.87
C PHE A 17 21.54 -27.89 -19.67
N SER A 18 20.34 -28.06 -19.10
CA SER A 18 19.25 -27.16 -19.42
C SER A 18 19.80 -25.79 -19.08
N VAL A 19 20.16 -25.03 -20.10
CA VAL A 19 20.23 -23.58 -19.98
C VAL A 19 18.84 -23.22 -19.46
N ASN A 20 18.73 -22.90 -18.17
CA ASN A 20 17.47 -22.49 -17.57
C ASN A 20 17.05 -21.25 -18.37
N ALA A 21 16.06 -21.42 -19.25
CA ALA A 21 15.41 -20.30 -19.89
C ALA A 21 14.81 -19.44 -18.79
N ASP A 22 15.01 -18.13 -18.86
CA ASP A 22 14.34 -17.19 -17.97
C ASP A 22 12.83 -17.46 -18.05
N GLU A 23 12.23 -17.80 -16.90
CA GLU A 23 10.81 -18.13 -16.84
C GLU A 23 10.03 -16.83 -16.61
N GLU A 24 9.24 -16.46 -17.62
CA GLU A 24 8.41 -15.27 -17.59
C GLU A 24 7.01 -15.59 -17.04
N PHE A 25 6.59 -14.84 -16.02
CA PHE A 25 5.29 -15.00 -15.36
C PHE A 25 4.41 -13.76 -15.56
N ASN A 26 3.12 -13.99 -15.81
CA ASN A 26 2.17 -12.90 -16.02
C ASN A 26 1.56 -12.42 -14.69
N ILE A 27 1.69 -11.13 -14.40
CA ILE A 27 1.01 -10.47 -13.27
C ILE A 27 -0.17 -9.66 -13.80
N GLY A 28 -1.36 -9.93 -13.27
CA GLY A 28 -2.61 -9.29 -13.68
C GLY A 28 -2.92 -8.00 -12.92
N THR A 29 -3.56 -7.06 -13.62
CA THR A 29 -4.27 -5.95 -13.00
C THR A 29 -5.54 -5.62 -13.79
N THR A 30 -6.57 -5.13 -13.13
CA THR A 30 -7.80 -4.61 -13.75
C THR A 30 -7.71 -3.12 -14.08
N SER A 31 -6.63 -2.44 -13.64
CA SER A 31 -6.39 -1.03 -13.89
C SER A 31 -6.02 -0.77 -15.36
N MET A 32 -6.36 0.43 -15.85
CA MET A 32 -6.14 0.81 -17.25
C MET A 32 -4.75 1.42 -17.46
N ALA A 33 -4.17 1.20 -18.64
CA ALA A 33 -2.91 1.84 -19.03
C ALA A 33 -2.99 3.38 -18.90
N GLY A 34 -1.93 4.00 -18.37
CA GLY A 34 -1.87 5.43 -18.10
C GLY A 34 -2.53 5.88 -16.78
N THR A 35 -3.22 4.99 -16.05
CA THR A 35 -3.66 5.30 -14.67
C THR A 35 -2.52 5.13 -13.68
N PHE A 36 -2.57 5.82 -12.54
CA PHE A 36 -1.54 5.69 -11.50
C PHE A 36 -1.35 4.24 -11.02
N PRO A 37 -2.39 3.44 -10.74
CA PRO A 37 -2.19 2.06 -10.32
C PRO A 37 -1.48 1.20 -11.36
N PHE A 38 -1.81 1.39 -12.65
CA PHE A 38 -1.14 0.66 -13.73
C PHE A 38 0.34 1.05 -13.85
N GLU A 39 0.65 2.36 -13.82
CA GLU A 39 2.04 2.82 -13.94
C GLU A 39 2.87 2.44 -12.71
N HIS A 40 2.29 2.44 -11.50
CA HIS A 40 2.95 1.93 -10.31
C HIS A 40 3.32 0.45 -10.46
N LEU A 41 2.40 -0.36 -10.99
CA LEU A 41 2.63 -1.79 -11.20
C LEU A 41 3.66 -2.04 -12.31
N ARG A 42 3.60 -1.27 -13.40
CA ARG A 42 4.59 -1.31 -14.47
C ARG A 42 5.99 -1.00 -13.94
N TYR A 43 6.12 0.04 -13.12
CA TYR A 43 7.38 0.38 -12.46
C TYR A 43 7.84 -0.73 -11.51
N ALA A 44 6.95 -1.30 -10.69
CA ALA A 44 7.27 -2.38 -9.76
C ALA A 44 7.81 -3.63 -10.48
N ILE A 45 7.17 -4.04 -11.59
CA ILE A 45 7.62 -5.15 -12.43
C ILE A 45 8.98 -4.85 -13.06
N HIS A 46 9.15 -3.66 -13.64
CA HIS A 46 10.43 -3.23 -14.21
C HIS A 46 11.55 -3.26 -13.16
N ARG A 47 11.27 -2.76 -11.96
CA ARG A 47 12.20 -2.78 -10.83
C ARG A 47 12.59 -4.21 -10.46
N TRP A 48 11.62 -5.12 -10.30
CA TRP A 48 11.91 -6.53 -10.04
C TRP A 48 12.79 -7.15 -11.13
N ASN A 49 12.41 -7.01 -12.40
CA ASN A 49 13.15 -7.60 -13.52
C ASN A 49 14.58 -7.09 -13.59
N THR A 50 14.80 -5.81 -13.27
CA THR A 50 16.12 -5.16 -13.30
C THR A 50 16.99 -5.55 -12.11
N GLU A 51 16.44 -5.48 -10.90
CA GLU A 51 17.19 -5.72 -9.66
C GLU A 51 17.32 -7.21 -9.33
N ASN A 52 16.34 -8.02 -9.75
CA ASN A 52 16.19 -9.41 -9.31
C ASN A 52 16.17 -10.47 -10.42
N GLY A 53 15.82 -10.11 -11.65
CA GLY A 53 15.63 -11.07 -12.75
C GLY A 53 16.86 -11.94 -13.01
N ALA A 54 18.05 -11.34 -13.09
CA ALA A 54 19.28 -12.06 -13.41
C ALA A 54 19.70 -13.12 -12.37
N HIS A 55 19.47 -12.86 -11.07
CA HIS A 55 19.86 -13.80 -10.03
C HIS A 55 18.78 -14.83 -9.70
N THR A 56 17.51 -14.49 -9.90
CA THR A 56 16.38 -15.40 -9.66
C THR A 56 16.01 -16.24 -10.88
N GLN A 57 16.38 -15.81 -12.09
CA GLN A 57 15.86 -16.34 -13.36
C GLN A 57 14.32 -16.29 -13.43
N ILE A 58 13.72 -15.28 -12.79
CA ILE A 58 12.28 -15.03 -12.74
C ILE A 58 12.04 -13.62 -13.24
N THR A 59 11.31 -13.51 -14.34
CA THR A 59 10.86 -12.23 -14.89
C THR A 59 9.34 -12.15 -14.86
N PHE A 60 8.83 -10.93 -14.75
CA PHE A 60 7.41 -10.65 -14.77
C PHE A 60 7.02 -9.84 -15.99
N ASN A 61 5.85 -10.16 -16.53
CA ASN A 61 5.17 -9.38 -17.55
C ASN A 61 3.84 -8.83 -17.01
N LEU A 62 3.56 -7.56 -17.32
CA LEU A 62 2.33 -6.90 -16.91
C LEU A 62 1.19 -7.28 -17.85
N THR A 63 0.13 -7.85 -17.30
CA THR A 63 -1.07 -8.23 -18.04
C THR A 63 -2.27 -7.38 -17.62
N SER A 64 -2.93 -6.76 -18.60
CA SER A 64 -4.16 -5.99 -18.41
C SER A 64 -5.28 -6.47 -19.35
N PRO A 65 -6.54 -6.09 -19.10
CA PRO A 65 -7.66 -6.49 -19.95
C PRO A 65 -7.57 -5.87 -21.34
N ASP A 66 -7.95 -6.61 -22.39
CA ASP A 66 -7.97 -6.08 -23.76
C ASP A 66 -9.06 -5.01 -23.96
N TYR A 67 -10.18 -5.16 -23.25
CA TYR A 67 -11.33 -4.27 -23.34
C TYR A 67 -11.66 -3.66 -21.98
N PRO A 68 -10.96 -2.57 -21.59
CA PRO A 68 -11.14 -1.95 -20.29
C PRO A 68 -12.50 -1.25 -20.12
N SER A 69 -13.34 -1.16 -21.16
CA SER A 69 -14.71 -0.64 -21.06
C SER A 69 -15.72 -1.67 -20.53
N ARG A 70 -15.35 -2.96 -20.50
CA ARG A 70 -16.23 -4.03 -19.99
C ARG A 70 -16.37 -4.00 -18.47
N ASN A 71 -17.33 -4.76 -17.94
CA ASN A 71 -17.50 -4.95 -16.51
C ASN A 71 -16.26 -5.66 -15.89
N TYR A 72 -16.15 -5.63 -14.56
CA TYR A 72 -14.98 -6.21 -13.88
C TYR A 72 -14.89 -7.74 -14.01
N GLU A 73 -16.02 -8.43 -14.10
CA GLU A 73 -16.06 -9.88 -14.34
C GLU A 73 -15.35 -10.24 -15.65
N ASP A 74 -15.75 -9.63 -16.77
CA ASP A 74 -15.14 -9.84 -18.08
C ASP A 74 -13.65 -9.49 -18.08
N ARG A 75 -13.26 -8.41 -17.37
CA ARG A 75 -11.86 -8.01 -17.25
C ARG A 75 -11.04 -9.07 -16.54
N VAL A 76 -11.50 -9.56 -15.40
CA VAL A 76 -10.80 -10.61 -14.64
C VAL A 76 -10.75 -11.91 -15.44
N CYS A 77 -11.83 -12.29 -16.11
CA CYS A 77 -11.85 -13.45 -16.98
C CYS A 77 -10.85 -13.36 -18.14
N ASN A 78 -10.69 -12.19 -18.74
CA ASN A 78 -9.64 -11.96 -19.73
C ASN A 78 -8.23 -12.13 -19.13
N LEU A 79 -7.99 -11.72 -17.88
CA LEU A 79 -6.72 -11.97 -17.19
C LEU A 79 -6.47 -13.47 -16.98
N PHE A 80 -7.49 -14.22 -16.55
CA PHE A 80 -7.39 -15.67 -16.36
C PHE A 80 -7.06 -16.41 -17.65
N GLN A 81 -7.68 -16.02 -18.77
CA GLN A 81 -7.37 -16.58 -20.10
C GLN A 81 -5.95 -16.24 -20.59
N LYS A 82 -5.31 -15.22 -20.02
CA LYS A 82 -3.92 -14.86 -20.30
C LYS A 82 -2.92 -15.58 -19.39
N GLY A 83 -3.38 -16.36 -18.42
CA GLY A 83 -2.54 -17.20 -17.56
C GLY A 83 -1.74 -16.41 -16.54
N VAL A 84 -2.42 -15.53 -15.80
CA VAL A 84 -1.82 -14.77 -14.70
C VAL A 84 -1.56 -15.66 -13.49
N VAL A 85 -0.43 -15.44 -12.80
CA VAL A 85 -0.10 -16.16 -11.55
C VAL A 85 -0.52 -15.40 -10.29
N ALA A 86 -0.80 -14.10 -10.41
CA ALA A 86 -1.36 -13.29 -9.34
C ALA A 86 -2.06 -12.07 -9.93
N ILE A 87 -3.02 -11.50 -9.19
CA ILE A 87 -3.68 -10.24 -9.53
C ILE A 87 -3.38 -9.21 -8.45
N ILE A 88 -2.91 -8.03 -8.84
CA ILE A 88 -2.74 -6.89 -7.93
C ILE A 88 -4.01 -6.03 -7.93
N LEU A 89 -4.62 -5.88 -6.76
CA LEU A 89 -5.82 -5.07 -6.55
C LEU A 89 -5.44 -3.64 -6.21
N SER A 90 -6.02 -2.68 -6.95
CA SER A 90 -5.77 -1.26 -6.75
C SER A 90 -6.79 -0.62 -5.81
N ASN A 91 -6.36 0.40 -5.06
CA ASN A 91 -7.24 1.10 -4.10
C ASN A 91 -8.23 2.08 -4.76
N GLU A 92 -8.20 2.22 -6.09
CA GLU A 92 -9.09 3.13 -6.84
C GLU A 92 -10.41 2.47 -7.27
N GLN A 93 -10.57 1.18 -7.02
CA GLN A 93 -11.76 0.43 -7.40
C GLN A 93 -12.86 0.59 -6.36
N ASP A 94 -14.12 0.52 -6.80
CA ASP A 94 -15.26 0.44 -5.88
C ASP A 94 -15.10 -0.79 -4.97
N GLU A 95 -15.57 -0.69 -3.73
CA GLU A 95 -15.55 -1.80 -2.78
C GLU A 95 -16.26 -3.04 -3.36
N LYS A 96 -17.39 -2.85 -4.04
CA LYS A 96 -18.16 -3.96 -4.65
C LYS A 96 -17.38 -4.66 -5.74
N ASP A 97 -16.71 -3.89 -6.59
CA ASP A 97 -15.89 -4.43 -7.67
C ASP A 97 -14.67 -5.16 -7.09
N THR A 98 -14.08 -4.63 -6.02
CA THR A 98 -12.98 -5.27 -5.31
C THR A 98 -13.42 -6.61 -4.71
N GLN A 99 -14.60 -6.69 -4.08
CA GLN A 99 -15.14 -7.94 -3.55
C GLN A 99 -15.42 -8.96 -4.66
N LEU A 100 -15.94 -8.51 -5.81
CA LEU A 100 -16.15 -9.37 -6.97
C LEU A 100 -14.83 -10.02 -7.42
N ILE A 101 -13.76 -9.23 -7.57
CA ILE A 101 -12.46 -9.74 -8.00
C ILE A 101 -11.89 -10.71 -6.96
N LYS A 102 -11.99 -10.39 -5.66
CA LYS A 102 -11.55 -11.28 -4.56
C LYS A 102 -12.29 -12.63 -4.59
N SER A 103 -13.60 -12.61 -4.83
CA SER A 103 -14.42 -13.81 -4.98
C SER A 103 -13.99 -14.66 -6.17
N MET A 104 -13.71 -14.03 -7.32
CA MET A 104 -13.22 -14.72 -8.51
C MET A 104 -11.83 -15.33 -8.31
N CYS A 105 -10.90 -14.59 -7.68
CA CYS A 105 -9.58 -15.11 -7.28
C CYS A 105 -9.71 -16.35 -6.38
N HIS A 106 -10.61 -16.30 -5.39
CA HIS A 106 -10.91 -17.45 -4.54
C HIS A 106 -11.47 -18.62 -5.33
N PHE A 107 -12.44 -18.41 -6.21
CA PHE A 107 -13.07 -19.49 -6.97
C PHE A 107 -12.09 -20.20 -7.91
N HIS A 108 -11.22 -19.45 -8.58
CA HIS A 108 -10.25 -19.97 -9.55
C HIS A 108 -8.87 -20.32 -8.96
N HIS A 109 -8.71 -20.19 -7.64
CA HIS A 109 -7.44 -20.41 -6.92
C HIS A 109 -6.29 -19.53 -7.42
N ILE A 110 -6.56 -18.27 -7.77
CA ILE A 110 -5.52 -17.31 -8.19
C ILE A 110 -5.23 -16.36 -7.03
N PRO A 111 -3.97 -16.24 -6.57
CA PRO A 111 -3.58 -15.28 -5.54
C PRO A 111 -3.93 -13.83 -5.94
N CYS A 112 -4.74 -13.19 -5.10
CA CYS A 112 -5.06 -11.77 -5.18
C CYS A 112 -4.26 -11.02 -4.11
N ILE A 113 -3.50 -10.01 -4.51
CA ILE A 113 -2.72 -9.17 -3.59
C ILE A 113 -3.36 -7.79 -3.48
N ALA A 114 -3.87 -7.48 -2.30
CA ALA A 114 -4.48 -6.18 -2.00
C ALA A 114 -3.46 -5.22 -1.39
N LEU A 115 -3.42 -3.99 -1.91
CA LEU A 115 -2.52 -2.94 -1.42
C LEU A 115 -3.06 -2.23 -0.18
N GLN A 116 -4.35 -2.36 0.14
CA GLN A 116 -4.98 -1.83 1.35
C GLN A 116 -6.27 -2.61 1.66
N ALA A 117 -6.65 -2.65 2.95
CA ALA A 117 -7.96 -3.14 3.35
C ALA A 117 -9.06 -2.16 2.90
N THR A 118 -9.99 -2.66 2.08
CA THR A 118 -11.19 -1.97 1.59
C THR A 118 -12.41 -2.17 2.49
N SER A 119 -12.48 -3.29 3.22
CA SER A 119 -13.62 -3.66 4.07
C SER A 119 -13.20 -4.38 5.34
N ILE A 120 -14.06 -4.38 6.36
CA ILE A 120 -13.85 -5.17 7.60
C ILE A 120 -13.89 -6.67 7.30
N GLN A 121 -14.62 -7.06 6.24
CA GLN A 121 -14.79 -8.45 5.81
C GLN A 121 -13.69 -8.95 4.86
N ASP A 122 -12.68 -8.12 4.58
CA ASP A 122 -11.61 -8.48 3.64
C ASP A 122 -10.76 -9.68 4.10
N SER A 123 -10.81 -10.01 5.38
CA SER A 123 -10.03 -11.07 6.04
C SER A 123 -10.56 -12.49 5.82
N ILE A 124 -11.57 -12.69 4.97
CA ILE A 124 -12.32 -13.97 4.88
C ILE A 124 -11.95 -14.84 3.66
N SER A 125 -11.14 -14.36 2.71
CA SER A 125 -10.79 -15.14 1.51
C SER A 125 -9.40 -15.81 1.59
N ASP A 126 -9.35 -17.13 1.40
CA ASP A 126 -8.13 -17.93 1.42
C ASP A 126 -7.12 -17.59 0.32
N PHE A 127 -7.53 -16.86 -0.72
CA PHE A 127 -6.66 -16.46 -1.84
C PHE A 127 -6.38 -14.96 -1.90
N VAL A 128 -6.69 -14.22 -0.83
CA VAL A 128 -6.39 -12.79 -0.72
C VAL A 128 -5.28 -12.59 0.30
N THR A 129 -4.25 -11.83 -0.07
CA THR A 129 -3.18 -11.42 0.84
C THR A 129 -3.05 -9.90 0.81
N MET A 130 -3.01 -9.26 1.98
CA MET A 130 -2.91 -7.81 2.10
C MET A 130 -1.47 -7.39 2.38
N ILE A 131 -0.89 -6.63 1.46
CA ILE A 131 0.43 -6.01 1.62
C ILE A 131 0.33 -4.72 2.43
N GLY A 132 -0.80 -4.03 2.34
CA GLY A 132 -1.03 -2.80 3.08
C GLY A 132 -1.36 -2.99 4.56
N PRO A 133 -1.43 -1.88 5.30
CA PRO A 133 -1.98 -1.87 6.65
C PRO A 133 -3.41 -2.42 6.70
N SER A 134 -3.74 -3.06 7.82
CA SER A 134 -5.13 -3.40 8.14
C SER A 134 -5.97 -2.13 8.31
N ARG A 135 -7.29 -2.24 8.10
CA ARG A 135 -8.21 -1.13 8.34
C ARG A 135 -8.08 -0.60 9.77
N GLY A 136 -8.09 0.72 9.93
CA GLY A 136 -7.98 1.43 11.20
C GLY A 136 -6.63 1.34 11.90
N SER A 137 -5.62 0.66 11.34
CA SER A 137 -4.27 0.63 11.92
C SER A 137 -3.62 2.01 11.95
N GLY A 138 -3.73 2.78 10.86
CA GLY A 138 -3.25 4.17 10.82
C GLY A 138 -3.96 5.08 11.84
N ALA A 139 -5.26 4.88 12.07
CA ALA A 139 -6.02 5.60 13.08
C ALA A 139 -5.57 5.24 14.52
N ARG A 140 -5.31 3.96 14.79
CA ARG A 140 -4.73 3.50 16.08
C ARG A 140 -3.35 4.08 16.30
N ALA A 141 -2.45 3.96 15.33
CA ALA A 141 -1.11 4.53 15.41
C ALA A 141 -1.15 6.06 15.60
N THR A 142 -2.11 6.74 14.94
CA THR A 142 -2.32 8.19 15.16
C THR A 142 -2.76 8.46 16.60
N ALA A 143 -3.64 7.64 17.17
CA ALA A 143 -4.12 7.80 18.54
C ALA A 143 -3.00 7.66 19.58
N GLU A 144 -2.13 6.65 19.41
CA GLU A 144 -0.93 6.48 20.23
C GLU A 144 0.06 7.65 20.06
N PHE A 145 0.22 8.13 18.83
CA PHE A 145 1.04 9.31 18.58
C PHE A 145 0.49 10.56 19.28
N LEU A 146 -0.82 10.78 19.28
CA LEU A 146 -1.47 11.88 20.01
C LEU A 146 -1.30 11.77 21.53
N ASP A 147 -1.22 10.55 22.07
CA ASP A 147 -0.93 10.33 23.48
C ASP A 147 0.44 10.86 23.88
N SER A 148 1.44 10.61 23.04
CA SER A 148 2.79 11.13 23.26
C SER A 148 2.82 12.66 23.31
N MET A 149 1.94 13.32 22.55
CA MET A 149 1.81 14.78 22.52
C MET A 149 0.92 15.34 23.63
N ARG A 150 0.26 14.48 24.42
CA ARG A 150 -0.62 14.86 25.55
C ARG A 150 -1.75 15.81 25.16
N TRP A 151 -2.27 15.68 23.94
CA TRP A 151 -3.41 16.49 23.49
C TRP A 151 -4.69 16.10 24.24
N THR A 152 -5.43 17.11 24.72
CA THR A 152 -6.70 16.94 25.43
C THR A 152 -7.91 17.49 24.67
N SER A 153 -7.68 18.33 23.66
CA SER A 153 -8.71 18.88 22.78
C SER A 153 -8.13 19.05 21.38
N PHE A 154 -8.87 18.62 20.35
CA PHE A 154 -8.50 18.82 18.96
C PHE A 154 -9.71 18.77 18.02
N LEU A 155 -9.53 19.32 16.83
CA LEU A 155 -10.42 19.16 15.68
C LEU A 155 -9.95 17.98 14.84
N LEU A 156 -10.82 17.02 14.53
CA LEU A 156 -10.62 16.02 13.48
C LEU A 156 -11.37 16.48 12.23
N ALA A 157 -10.62 16.87 11.20
CA ALA A 157 -11.12 17.23 9.88
C ALA A 157 -10.88 16.05 8.92
N TYR A 158 -11.92 15.56 8.27
CA TYR A 158 -11.84 14.39 7.36
C TYR A 158 -12.49 14.70 6.01
N GLN A 159 -12.06 14.04 4.94
CA GLN A 159 -12.52 14.32 3.58
C GLN A 159 -13.88 13.64 3.29
N ASP A 160 -13.94 12.32 3.44
CA ASP A 160 -15.06 11.50 2.96
C ASP A 160 -15.78 10.75 4.06
N GLY A 161 -17.08 10.50 3.87
CA GLY A 161 -17.90 9.84 4.88
C GLY A 161 -17.43 8.42 5.23
N SER A 162 -16.88 7.71 4.23
CA SER A 162 -16.27 6.39 4.37
C SER A 162 -15.03 6.39 5.28
N ASP A 163 -14.35 7.53 5.42
CA ASP A 163 -13.14 7.66 6.25
C ASP A 163 -13.47 7.51 7.74
N LEU A 164 -14.70 7.83 8.17
CA LEU A 164 -15.09 7.79 9.57
C LEU A 164 -15.01 6.38 10.18
N GLU A 165 -15.28 5.36 9.38
CA GLU A 165 -15.13 3.97 9.83
C GLU A 165 -13.66 3.62 10.07
N ASP A 166 -12.76 4.03 9.17
CA ASP A 166 -11.30 3.84 9.32
C ASP A 166 -10.74 4.66 10.50
N LEU A 167 -11.28 5.85 10.73
CA LEU A 167 -10.92 6.75 11.83
C LEU A 167 -11.60 6.39 13.16
N SER A 168 -12.53 5.44 13.19
CA SER A 168 -13.25 5.08 14.40
C SER A 168 -12.35 4.67 15.58
N PRO A 169 -11.22 3.95 15.39
CA PRO A 169 -10.32 3.64 16.49
C PRO A 169 -9.71 4.89 17.13
N LEU A 170 -9.40 5.93 16.34
CA LEU A 170 -8.88 7.20 16.85
C LEU A 170 -9.88 7.90 17.78
N MET A 171 -11.18 7.77 17.48
CA MET A 171 -12.25 8.36 18.27
C MET A 171 -12.58 7.55 19.54
N GLN A 172 -12.41 6.22 19.48
CA GLN A 172 -12.73 5.29 20.56
C GLN A 172 -11.59 5.14 21.58
N TYR A 173 -10.33 5.31 21.15
CA TYR A 173 -9.12 5.02 21.92
C TYR A 173 -9.06 5.68 23.32
N LYS A 174 -9.79 6.77 23.58
CA LYS A 174 -9.90 7.39 24.92
C LYS A 174 -11.25 7.34 25.60
N GLN A 175 -12.26 6.71 25.00
CA GLN A 175 -13.51 6.41 25.71
C GLN A 175 -13.32 5.22 26.68
N ILE A 176 -12.33 4.36 26.44
CA ILE A 176 -12.09 3.13 27.22
C ILE A 176 -11.05 3.31 28.33
N ALA A 177 -10.28 4.41 28.35
CA ALA A 177 -9.37 4.76 29.46
C ALA A 177 -10.13 5.29 30.71
N GLU A 178 -11.27 4.67 31.02
CA GLU A 178 -12.04 4.83 32.25
C GLU A 178 -11.37 4.05 33.37
N THR A 179 -10.32 4.64 33.95
CA THR A 179 -9.95 4.47 35.36
C THR A 179 -9.02 5.61 35.80
N GLY A 180 -9.39 6.85 35.46
CA GLY A 180 -8.77 8.07 36.01
C GLY A 180 -8.20 9.09 35.00
N GLY A 181 -8.40 8.91 33.69
CA GLY A 181 -7.84 9.78 32.64
C GLY A 181 -8.70 11.01 32.27
N ARG A 182 -8.05 12.11 31.87
CA ARG A 182 -8.67 13.38 31.42
C ARG A 182 -9.63 13.17 30.24
N LYS A 183 -10.84 13.73 30.32
CA LYS A 183 -11.83 13.74 29.22
C LYS A 183 -11.25 14.41 27.97
N LEU A 184 -11.15 13.67 26.87
CA LEU A 184 -10.70 14.17 25.58
C LEU A 184 -11.85 14.89 24.85
N LEU A 185 -11.65 16.12 24.39
CA LEU A 185 -12.62 16.88 23.61
C LEU A 185 -12.30 16.79 22.11
N ILE A 186 -12.99 15.89 21.41
CA ILE A 186 -12.89 15.77 19.94
C ILE A 186 -14.03 16.55 19.30
N LYS A 187 -13.70 17.48 18.41
CA LYS A 187 -14.67 18.07 17.47
C LYS A 187 -14.45 17.43 16.10
N VAL A 188 -15.49 16.85 15.50
CA VAL A 188 -15.39 16.18 14.20
C VAL A 188 -16.08 17.03 13.12
N ARG A 189 -15.40 17.28 12.00
CA ARG A 189 -15.93 18.06 10.87
C ARG A 189 -15.49 17.48 9.54
N ARG A 190 -16.41 17.44 8.58
CA ARG A 190 -16.06 17.14 7.18
C ARG A 190 -15.39 18.36 6.55
N LEU A 191 -14.35 18.13 5.76
CA LEU A 191 -13.76 19.13 4.89
C LEU A 191 -14.76 19.52 3.80
N PRO A 192 -14.73 20.77 3.31
CA PRO A 192 -15.52 21.14 2.13
C PRO A 192 -15.12 20.31 0.91
N ASN A 193 -16.11 19.77 0.20
CA ASN A 193 -15.88 19.01 -1.03
C ASN A 193 -15.83 19.95 -2.26
N ASN A 194 -15.15 19.52 -3.31
CA ASN A 194 -15.13 20.17 -4.64
C ASN A 194 -14.69 21.65 -4.62
N THR A 195 -13.82 22.02 -3.69
CA THR A 195 -13.25 23.37 -3.61
C THR A 195 -11.75 23.31 -3.33
N ALA A 196 -11.00 24.21 -3.96
CA ALA A 196 -9.61 24.50 -3.60
C ALA A 196 -9.53 25.66 -2.58
N ASP A 197 -10.66 26.32 -2.30
CA ASP A 197 -10.75 27.37 -1.30
C ASP A 197 -11.22 26.81 0.05
N TYR A 198 -10.24 26.53 0.90
CA TYR A 198 -10.43 26.11 2.29
C TYR A 198 -10.47 27.29 3.27
N GLU A 199 -10.36 28.54 2.80
CA GLU A 199 -10.34 29.72 3.64
C GLU A 199 -11.62 29.85 4.51
N PRO A 200 -12.84 29.63 4.00
CA PRO A 200 -14.06 29.69 4.82
C PRO A 200 -14.07 28.67 5.96
N PHE A 201 -13.60 27.44 5.67
CA PHE A 201 -13.49 26.38 6.65
C PHE A 201 -12.49 26.75 7.74
N LEU A 202 -11.29 27.21 7.36
CA LEU A 202 -10.25 27.60 8.30
C LEU A 202 -10.67 28.83 9.15
N LYS A 203 -11.35 29.82 8.56
CA LYS A 203 -11.96 30.93 9.31
C LYS A 203 -12.97 30.41 10.34
N HIS A 204 -13.80 29.43 9.99
CA HIS A 204 -14.73 28.80 10.94
C HIS A 204 -13.98 28.08 12.07
N VAL A 205 -12.92 27.33 11.76
CA VAL A 205 -12.07 26.66 12.76
C VAL A 205 -11.47 27.67 13.74
N LYS A 206 -10.85 28.74 13.21
CA LYS A 206 -10.19 29.79 14.00
C LYS A 206 -11.19 30.58 14.87
N THR A 207 -12.28 31.08 14.27
CA THR A 207 -13.16 32.05 14.93
C THR A 207 -14.28 31.42 15.74
N ARG A 208 -14.89 30.33 15.24
CA ARG A 208 -16.06 29.68 15.85
C ARG A 208 -15.66 28.51 16.71
N LEU A 209 -14.82 27.60 16.20
CA LEU A 209 -14.43 26.41 16.95
C LEU A 209 -13.32 26.69 17.97
N LYS A 210 -12.52 27.73 17.73
CA LYS A 210 -11.36 28.15 18.53
C LYS A 210 -10.43 26.96 18.83
N GLN A 211 -10.17 26.12 17.82
CA GLN A 211 -9.29 24.95 17.94
C GLN A 211 -7.92 25.30 17.36
N THR A 212 -6.87 25.00 18.12
CA THR A 212 -5.47 25.21 17.72
C THR A 212 -4.79 23.91 17.30
N ASN A 213 -5.21 22.79 17.91
CA ASN A 213 -4.79 21.44 17.55
C ASN A 213 -5.73 20.87 16.49
N ILE A 214 -5.20 20.59 15.31
CA ILE A 214 -5.99 20.23 14.13
C ILE A 214 -5.40 18.94 13.52
N ILE A 215 -6.23 17.92 13.44
CA ILE A 215 -5.93 16.67 12.73
C ILE A 215 -6.64 16.72 11.39
N ILE A 216 -5.91 16.40 10.32
CA ILE A 216 -6.43 16.39 8.95
C ILE A 216 -6.25 15.00 8.37
N HIS A 217 -7.36 14.40 7.96
CA HIS A 217 -7.42 13.14 7.25
C HIS A 217 -7.86 13.37 5.80
N SER A 218 -6.97 13.03 4.87
CA SER A 218 -7.23 12.98 3.44
C SER A 218 -6.13 12.15 2.77
N ASN A 219 -6.50 11.23 1.89
CA ASN A 219 -5.55 10.49 1.06
C ASN A 219 -5.02 11.34 -0.12
N ASN A 220 -5.63 12.49 -0.39
CA ASN A 220 -5.25 13.38 -1.48
C ASN A 220 -4.27 14.45 -0.98
N ILE A 221 -3.00 14.29 -1.33
CA ILE A 221 -1.92 15.20 -0.93
C ILE A 221 -2.14 16.64 -1.43
N THR A 222 -2.84 16.82 -2.56
CA THR A 222 -3.19 18.14 -3.13
C THR A 222 -4.17 18.89 -2.23
N ILE A 223 -5.10 18.19 -1.57
CA ILE A 223 -6.01 18.80 -0.59
C ILE A 223 -5.22 19.31 0.61
N LEU A 224 -4.25 18.52 1.10
CA LEU A 224 -3.39 18.92 2.20
C LEU A 224 -2.58 20.18 1.85
N TYR A 225 -2.04 20.23 0.63
CA TYR A 225 -1.35 21.39 0.10
C TYR A 225 -2.22 22.65 0.10
N HIS A 226 -3.42 22.60 -0.52
CA HIS A 226 -4.30 23.75 -0.59
C HIS A 226 -4.78 24.21 0.79
N LEU A 227 -5.04 23.29 1.72
CA LEU A 227 -5.42 23.63 3.07
C LEU A 227 -4.29 24.37 3.80
N LEU A 228 -3.05 23.87 3.71
CA LEU A 228 -1.88 24.53 4.31
C LEU A 228 -1.61 25.90 3.67
N ASP A 229 -1.71 26.01 2.35
CA ASP A 229 -1.55 27.28 1.63
C ASP A 229 -2.55 28.34 2.13
N ARG A 230 -3.84 27.98 2.27
CA ARG A 230 -4.84 28.88 2.85
C ARG A 230 -4.63 29.17 4.34
N ALA A 231 -4.11 28.21 5.10
CA ALA A 231 -3.80 28.41 6.52
C ALA A 231 -2.71 29.47 6.74
N ARG A 232 -1.73 29.55 5.83
CA ARG A 232 -0.69 30.60 5.84
C ARG A 232 -1.30 31.99 5.73
N GLY A 233 -2.19 32.20 4.75
CA GLY A 233 -2.88 33.48 4.56
C GLY A 233 -3.80 33.92 5.72
N LEU A 234 -4.12 33.01 6.65
CA LEU A 234 -4.97 33.26 7.81
C LEU A 234 -4.21 33.35 9.13
N ASN A 235 -2.88 33.45 9.11
CA ASN A 235 -2.01 33.40 10.29
C ASN A 235 -2.31 32.16 11.15
N MET A 236 -2.45 31.01 10.49
CA MET A 236 -2.57 29.69 11.13
C MET A 236 -1.31 28.84 10.90
N ALA A 237 -0.28 29.41 10.27
CA ALA A 237 1.03 28.77 10.05
C ALA A 237 2.04 29.02 11.19
N GLU A 238 1.60 29.61 12.30
CA GLU A 238 2.43 30.00 13.44
C GLU A 238 1.80 29.54 14.77
N PRO A 239 2.56 29.52 15.89
CA PRO A 239 2.00 29.24 17.20
C PRO A 239 0.78 30.15 17.51
N PRO A 240 -0.27 29.63 18.15
CA PRO A 240 -0.35 28.36 18.88
C PRO A 240 -0.86 27.16 18.06
N PHE A 241 -0.96 27.26 16.73
CA PHE A 241 -1.51 26.17 15.92
C PHE A 241 -0.58 24.95 15.85
N SER A 242 -1.15 23.77 15.75
CA SER A 242 -0.43 22.50 15.54
C SER A 242 -1.25 21.57 14.67
N TYR A 243 -0.61 20.99 13.66
CA TYR A 243 -1.22 20.11 12.67
C TYR A 243 -0.69 18.69 12.78
N VAL A 244 -1.61 17.73 12.70
CA VAL A 244 -1.31 16.30 12.55
C VAL A 244 -1.99 15.81 11.28
N PHE A 245 -1.22 15.25 10.36
CA PHE A 245 -1.75 14.62 9.16
C PHE A 245 -1.71 13.11 9.29
N THR A 246 -2.82 12.44 8.99
CA THR A 246 -2.88 10.97 8.98
C THR A 246 -2.35 10.37 7.67
N ASN A 247 -2.14 11.21 6.65
CA ASN A 247 -1.63 10.78 5.35
C ASN A 247 -0.16 10.36 5.46
N THR A 248 0.16 9.14 5.01
CA THR A 248 1.50 8.54 5.11
C THR A 248 2.54 9.15 4.17
N ASP A 249 2.08 9.97 3.21
CA ASP A 249 2.87 10.65 2.19
C ASP A 249 3.14 12.13 2.53
N LEU A 250 2.86 12.56 3.77
CA LEU A 250 3.01 13.96 4.21
C LEU A 250 4.37 14.58 3.82
N SER A 251 5.45 13.82 3.99
CA SER A 251 6.80 14.28 3.75
C SER A 251 7.07 14.59 2.26
N LEU A 252 6.25 14.11 1.31
CA LEU A 252 6.37 14.47 -0.11
C LEU A 252 5.96 15.93 -0.36
N LEU A 253 5.35 16.59 0.63
CA LEU A 253 5.07 18.02 0.60
C LEU A 253 6.28 18.89 0.95
N GLU A 254 7.44 18.33 1.33
CA GLU A 254 8.61 19.09 1.79
C GLU A 254 9.00 20.22 0.82
N ASP A 255 9.24 19.87 -0.45
CA ASP A 255 9.63 20.84 -1.49
C ASP A 255 8.57 21.92 -1.69
N PHE A 256 7.28 21.56 -1.61
CA PHE A 256 6.19 22.51 -1.76
C PHE A 256 6.12 23.49 -0.58
N LEU A 257 6.31 23.00 0.65
CA LEU A 257 6.34 23.84 1.85
C LEU A 257 7.55 24.78 1.87
N ASN A 258 8.63 24.42 1.16
CA ASN A 258 9.85 25.21 1.07
C ASN A 258 9.83 26.22 -0.09
N ASN A 259 9.35 25.84 -1.27
CA ASN A 259 9.56 26.59 -2.51
C ASN A 259 8.42 27.56 -2.88
N ASN A 260 7.19 27.34 -2.39
CA ASN A 260 6.04 28.18 -2.72
C ASN A 260 5.82 29.37 -1.77
N SER A 261 6.82 29.68 -0.94
CA SER A 261 6.83 30.90 -0.16
C SER A 261 7.52 32.00 -0.96
N PRO A 262 6.83 33.11 -1.33
CA PRO A 262 7.50 34.35 -1.72
C PRO A 262 8.66 34.63 -0.76
N LYS A 263 9.77 35.19 -1.25
CA LYS A 263 11.03 35.41 -0.49
C LYS A 263 10.89 36.12 0.87
N ASN A 264 9.71 36.59 1.26
CA ASN A 264 9.38 37.30 2.51
C ASN A 264 8.17 36.71 3.26
N ASP A 265 7.61 35.56 2.86
CA ASP A 265 6.45 34.95 3.55
C ASP A 265 6.89 34.11 4.76
N PRO A 266 6.10 34.08 5.84
CA PRO A 266 6.42 33.30 7.03
C PRO A 266 6.48 31.81 6.67
N ILE A 267 7.66 31.23 6.84
CA ILE A 267 7.89 29.79 6.90
C ILE A 267 6.89 29.22 7.92
N PHE A 268 6.34 28.03 7.66
CA PHE A 268 5.55 27.32 8.68
C PHE A 268 6.40 27.18 9.96
N THR A 269 6.03 27.94 10.99
CA THR A 269 6.67 27.91 12.32
C THR A 269 5.84 27.12 13.33
N CYS A 270 4.60 26.76 12.97
CA CYS A 270 3.79 25.83 13.73
C CYS A 270 4.29 24.39 13.63
N ASN A 271 3.90 23.56 14.60
CA ASN A 271 4.23 22.13 14.59
C ASN A 271 3.40 21.43 13.51
N ILE A 272 4.05 20.91 12.48
CA ILE A 272 3.46 20.02 11.48
C ILE A 272 4.03 18.62 11.71
N THR A 273 3.15 17.68 12.02
CA THR A 273 3.52 16.30 12.30
C THR A 273 2.60 15.33 11.58
N GLY A 274 3.02 14.07 11.51
CA GLY A 274 2.22 13.00 10.93
C GLY A 274 2.88 11.66 11.15
N LEU A 275 2.31 10.66 10.51
CA LEU A 275 2.88 9.32 10.44
C LEU A 275 3.35 9.03 9.03
N GLN A 276 4.41 8.24 8.91
CA GLN A 276 4.99 7.80 7.65
C GLN A 276 5.12 6.28 7.68
N LEU A 277 4.74 5.63 6.58
CA LEU A 277 4.87 4.18 6.43
C LEU A 277 6.16 3.79 5.68
N VAL A 278 6.51 4.54 4.64
CA VAL A 278 7.64 4.21 3.76
C VAL A 278 8.97 4.63 4.38
N LYS A 279 9.94 3.71 4.43
CA LYS A 279 11.34 3.93 4.84
C LYS A 279 12.27 3.90 3.62
N ASN A 280 12.12 4.82 2.68
CA ASN A 280 12.98 4.88 1.49
C ASN A 280 13.65 6.24 1.33
N ASP A 281 14.87 6.23 0.80
CA ASP A 281 15.62 7.42 0.39
C ASP A 281 16.15 7.22 -1.05
N PRO A 282 15.74 8.03 -2.04
CA PRO A 282 14.77 9.14 -1.95
C PRO A 282 13.37 8.63 -1.64
N MET A 283 12.58 9.47 -1.01
CA MET A 283 11.25 9.08 -0.57
C MET A 283 10.30 8.85 -1.75
N MET A 284 9.41 7.87 -1.60
CA MET A 284 8.42 7.51 -2.63
C MET A 284 7.01 7.46 -2.03
N LYS A 285 6.01 7.57 -2.91
CA LYS A 285 4.60 7.45 -2.55
C LYS A 285 4.33 6.07 -1.93
N THR A 286 3.55 6.03 -0.86
CA THR A 286 3.18 4.80 -0.12
C THR A 286 2.58 3.75 -1.04
N GLN A 287 1.68 4.14 -1.94
CA GLN A 287 1.06 3.23 -2.90
C GLN A 287 2.09 2.57 -3.85
N LEU A 288 3.10 3.31 -4.29
CA LEU A 288 4.18 2.78 -5.14
C LEU A 288 5.07 1.81 -4.37
N ALA A 289 5.38 2.13 -3.11
CA ALA A 289 6.14 1.27 -2.23
C ALA A 289 5.43 -0.07 -2.01
N LEU A 290 4.15 -0.04 -1.63
CA LEU A 290 3.33 -1.24 -1.42
C LEU A 290 3.19 -2.07 -2.71
N THR A 291 3.05 -1.41 -3.87
CA THR A 291 2.99 -2.12 -5.17
C THR A 291 4.31 -2.81 -5.50
N SER A 292 5.44 -2.13 -5.26
CA SER A 292 6.78 -2.70 -5.45
C SER A 292 7.03 -3.89 -4.53
N GLU A 293 6.60 -3.78 -3.28
CA GLU A 293 6.71 -4.82 -2.27
C GLU A 293 5.80 -6.03 -2.59
N ALA A 294 4.60 -5.80 -3.14
CA ALA A 294 3.72 -6.86 -3.62
C ALA A 294 4.39 -7.72 -4.70
N ILE A 295 5.01 -7.10 -5.70
CA ILE A 295 5.76 -7.81 -6.74
C ILE A 295 6.96 -8.54 -6.15
N TYR A 296 7.68 -7.91 -5.22
CA TYR A 296 8.82 -8.52 -4.55
C TYR A 296 8.41 -9.80 -3.79
N VAL A 297 7.30 -9.75 -3.05
CA VAL A 297 6.76 -10.89 -2.31
C VAL A 297 6.39 -12.03 -3.25
N ILE A 298 5.71 -11.76 -4.37
CA ILE A 298 5.35 -12.80 -5.35
C ILE A 298 6.63 -13.42 -5.94
N GLY A 299 7.59 -12.60 -6.38
CA GLY A 299 8.84 -13.06 -6.97
C GLY A 299 9.67 -13.91 -6.01
N MET A 300 9.79 -13.47 -4.76
CA MET A 300 10.51 -14.24 -3.74
C MET A 300 9.78 -15.54 -3.35
N ALA A 301 8.45 -15.55 -3.36
CA ALA A 301 7.69 -16.79 -3.14
C ALA A 301 7.95 -17.81 -4.24
N ILE A 302 7.86 -17.39 -5.52
CA ILE A 302 8.16 -18.26 -6.68
C ILE A 302 9.62 -18.74 -6.62
N TYR A 303 10.57 -17.84 -6.32
CA TYR A 303 11.98 -18.18 -6.19
C TYR A 303 12.22 -19.27 -5.15
N ARG A 304 11.69 -19.10 -3.93
CA ARG A 304 11.83 -20.10 -2.86
C ARG A 304 11.16 -21.42 -3.22
N LEU A 305 9.96 -21.38 -3.82
CA LEU A 305 9.27 -22.58 -4.28
C LEU A 305 10.11 -23.35 -5.32
N ARG A 306 10.77 -22.63 -6.23
CA ARG A 306 11.71 -23.21 -7.21
C ARG A 306 12.91 -23.86 -6.53
N GLU A 307 13.51 -23.23 -5.53
CA GLU A 307 14.62 -23.83 -4.76
C GLU A 307 14.23 -25.17 -4.12
N PHE A 308 12.95 -25.33 -3.75
CA PHE A 308 12.41 -26.58 -3.22
C PHE A 308 11.86 -27.54 -4.31
N GLY A 309 12.00 -27.23 -5.60
CA GLY A 309 11.51 -28.06 -6.70
C GLY A 309 9.99 -28.02 -6.91
N HIS A 310 9.31 -27.01 -6.36
CA HIS A 310 7.86 -26.80 -6.45
C HIS A 310 7.51 -25.51 -7.22
N ALA A 311 8.30 -25.17 -8.25
CA ALA A 311 8.04 -23.98 -9.06
C ALA A 311 6.61 -24.05 -9.67
N PRO A 312 5.77 -23.03 -9.47
CA PRO A 312 4.40 -23.04 -9.98
C PRO A 312 4.39 -22.90 -11.51
N ARG A 313 3.51 -23.62 -12.19
CA ARG A 313 3.33 -23.52 -13.64
C ARG A 313 2.13 -22.63 -13.95
N GLN A 314 2.34 -21.59 -14.76
CA GLN A 314 1.25 -20.74 -15.23
C GLN A 314 0.25 -21.51 -16.10
N GLU A 315 -1.05 -21.25 -15.90
CA GLU A 315 -2.14 -21.93 -16.61
C GLU A 315 -3.20 -20.92 -17.05
N LYS A 316 -3.73 -21.08 -18.27
CA LYS A 316 -4.84 -20.29 -18.78
C LYS A 316 -6.16 -20.91 -18.34
N LEU A 317 -7.03 -20.13 -17.70
CA LEU A 317 -8.32 -20.61 -17.23
C LEU A 317 -9.49 -19.98 -17.99
N GLU A 318 -10.59 -20.71 -18.06
CA GLU A 318 -11.88 -20.23 -18.56
C GLU A 318 -12.83 -19.96 -17.39
N CYS A 319 -13.48 -18.79 -17.37
CA CYS A 319 -14.44 -18.42 -16.33
C CYS A 319 -15.78 -19.17 -16.40
N GLY A 320 -16.17 -19.66 -17.58
CA GLY A 320 -17.48 -20.31 -17.78
C GLY A 320 -17.57 -21.70 -17.16
N GLY A 321 -16.46 -22.26 -16.67
CA GLY A 321 -16.38 -23.59 -16.07
C GLY A 321 -15.87 -23.57 -14.64
N HIS A 322 -15.78 -24.75 -14.02
CA HIS A 322 -15.21 -24.95 -12.68
C HIS A 322 -13.68 -25.08 -12.69
N SER A 323 -13.00 -24.40 -13.61
CA SER A 323 -11.55 -24.52 -13.80
C SER A 323 -10.82 -23.80 -12.67
N GLN A 324 -9.97 -24.50 -11.94
CA GLN A 324 -9.14 -23.92 -10.87
C GLN A 324 -7.68 -24.11 -11.22
N TRP A 325 -6.85 -23.12 -10.91
CA TRP A 325 -5.41 -23.26 -11.10
C TRP A 325 -4.80 -24.19 -10.04
N VAL A 326 -4.26 -25.32 -10.48
CA VAL A 326 -3.75 -26.38 -9.60
C VAL A 326 -2.61 -25.88 -8.70
N ASP A 327 -1.65 -25.15 -9.27
CA ASP A 327 -0.47 -24.67 -8.54
C ASP A 327 -0.75 -23.38 -7.75
N GLY A 328 -1.95 -22.82 -7.88
CA GLY A 328 -2.32 -21.57 -7.24
C GLY A 328 -2.38 -21.64 -5.72
N ALA A 329 -2.80 -22.77 -5.15
CA ALA A 329 -2.77 -23.00 -3.71
C ALA A 329 -1.34 -23.04 -3.17
N ILE A 330 -0.40 -23.64 -3.92
CA ILE A 330 1.02 -23.71 -3.56
C ILE A 330 1.64 -22.31 -3.58
N LEU A 331 1.37 -21.52 -4.63
CA LEU A 331 1.87 -20.15 -4.70
C LEU A 331 1.27 -19.27 -3.59
N ASN A 332 -0.03 -19.37 -3.35
CA ASN A 332 -0.70 -18.61 -2.30
C ASN A 332 -0.13 -18.92 -0.91
N ASP A 333 0.09 -20.21 -0.60
CA ASP A 333 0.73 -20.63 0.65
C ASP A 333 2.18 -20.13 0.75
N GLY A 334 2.94 -20.22 -0.35
CA GLY A 334 4.30 -19.68 -0.45
C GLY A 334 4.37 -18.17 -0.18
N ILE A 335 3.40 -17.41 -0.68
CA ILE A 335 3.24 -15.97 -0.41
C ILE A 335 2.93 -15.73 1.07
N ARG A 336 1.92 -16.41 1.63
CA ARG A 336 1.49 -16.20 3.02
C ARG A 336 2.53 -16.61 4.06
N LYS A 337 3.35 -17.62 3.77
CA LYS A 337 4.44 -18.07 4.65
C LYS A 337 5.73 -17.28 4.47
N LEU A 338 5.78 -16.38 3.49
CA LEU A 338 6.98 -15.59 3.23
C LEU A 338 7.26 -14.66 4.41
N LYS A 339 8.54 -14.61 4.80
CA LYS A 339 9.07 -13.64 5.76
C LYS A 339 10.21 -12.90 5.08
N VAL A 340 10.04 -11.59 4.95
CA VAL A 340 11.04 -10.70 4.35
C VAL A 340 11.30 -9.56 5.32
N ALA A 341 12.58 -9.30 5.59
CA ALA A 341 12.99 -8.18 6.43
C ALA A 341 13.41 -6.97 5.57
N ASN A 342 13.39 -5.78 6.17
CA ASN A 342 13.95 -4.54 5.59
C ASN A 342 13.38 -4.17 4.22
N GLN A 343 12.06 -4.34 4.02
CA GLN A 343 11.39 -3.86 2.82
C GLN A 343 11.02 -2.37 2.94
N LEU A 344 10.46 -1.83 1.87
CA LEU A 344 10.15 -0.39 1.73
C LEU A 344 9.24 0.13 2.83
N THR A 345 8.40 -0.72 3.40
CA THR A 345 7.45 -0.38 4.47
C THR A 345 7.72 -1.11 5.79
N GLY A 346 8.94 -1.64 5.95
CA GLY A 346 9.33 -2.44 7.12
C GLY A 346 9.39 -3.93 6.82
N ASP A 347 9.21 -4.75 7.84
CA ASP A 347 9.19 -6.20 7.65
C ASP A 347 7.85 -6.63 7.02
N VAL A 348 7.90 -7.70 6.24
CA VAL A 348 6.74 -8.27 5.55
C VAL A 348 6.53 -9.69 6.06
N ARG A 349 5.42 -9.87 6.74
CA ARG A 349 4.91 -11.14 7.27
C ARG A 349 3.39 -11.10 7.21
N PHE A 350 2.78 -12.26 7.08
CA PHE A 350 1.33 -12.36 7.03
C PHE A 350 0.81 -13.26 8.14
N ARG A 351 -0.36 -12.88 8.67
CA ARG A 351 -1.17 -13.70 9.56
C ARG A 351 -1.87 -14.80 8.75
N PRO A 352 -2.41 -15.85 9.41
CA PRO A 352 -3.12 -16.92 8.73
C PRO A 352 -4.31 -16.46 7.87
N ASN A 353 -4.94 -15.34 8.24
CA ASN A 353 -6.04 -14.70 7.51
C ASN A 353 -5.58 -13.84 6.31
N GLY A 354 -4.28 -13.84 5.98
CA GLY A 354 -3.71 -13.07 4.87
C GLY A 354 -3.48 -11.58 5.16
N GLU A 355 -3.76 -11.11 6.38
CA GLU A 355 -3.44 -9.73 6.78
C GLU A 355 -1.95 -9.54 7.01
N ARG A 356 -1.43 -8.36 6.71
CA ARG A 356 -0.08 -7.99 7.10
C ARG A 356 0.07 -7.92 8.62
N ASP A 357 1.09 -8.59 9.12
CA ASP A 357 1.49 -8.55 10.52
C ASP A 357 2.55 -7.47 10.77
N GLU A 358 2.62 -6.96 12.00
CA GLU A 358 3.72 -6.10 12.48
C GLU A 358 3.99 -4.85 11.61
N ILE A 359 2.94 -4.16 11.15
CA ILE A 359 3.12 -2.91 10.38
C ILE A 359 3.50 -1.75 11.30
N MET A 360 4.65 -1.12 11.04
CA MET A 360 5.17 -0.03 11.86
C MET A 360 5.01 1.33 11.18
N TYR A 361 4.46 2.29 11.90
CA TYR A 361 4.44 3.69 11.50
C TYR A 361 5.59 4.48 12.16
N HIS A 362 6.14 5.44 11.41
CA HIS A 362 7.16 6.37 11.88
C HIS A 362 6.56 7.74 12.10
N GLY A 363 6.72 8.27 13.30
CA GLY A 363 6.37 9.66 13.58
C GLY A 363 7.32 10.57 12.80
N VAL A 364 6.76 11.48 12.01
CA VAL A 364 7.49 12.54 11.32
C VAL A 364 7.02 13.90 11.80
N GLY A 365 7.97 14.82 11.90
CA GLY A 365 7.73 16.20 12.28
C GLY A 365 8.56 17.12 11.40
N ARG A 366 8.00 18.26 11.06
CA ARG A 366 8.73 19.32 10.37
C ARG A 366 9.58 20.07 11.39
N ILE A 367 10.90 20.04 11.21
CA ILE A 367 11.86 20.84 11.98
C ILE A 367 12.62 21.73 10.99
N GLY A 368 12.42 23.04 11.09
CA GLY A 368 12.90 23.98 10.09
C GLY A 368 12.27 23.71 8.73
N ASN A 369 13.10 23.42 7.73
CA ASN A 369 12.67 23.20 6.35
C ASN A 369 12.58 21.73 5.94
N LYS A 370 12.77 20.78 6.86
CA LYS A 370 12.77 19.35 6.55
C LYS A 370 11.85 18.55 7.45
N PHE A 371 11.28 17.49 6.91
CA PHE A 371 10.66 16.44 7.72
C PHE A 371 11.75 15.55 8.30
N VAL A 372 11.73 15.42 9.61
CA VAL A 372 12.62 14.53 10.35
C VAL A 372 11.80 13.55 11.16
N LYS A 373 12.41 12.41 11.43
CA LYS A 373 11.80 11.38 12.26
C LYS A 373 11.76 11.86 13.72
N VAL A 374 10.57 11.92 14.30
CA VAL A 374 10.35 12.33 15.70
C VAL A 374 10.06 11.14 16.62
N GLY A 375 9.80 9.95 16.07
CA GLY A 375 9.58 8.72 16.84
C GLY A 375 9.52 7.46 15.98
N VAL A 376 9.57 6.31 16.64
CA VAL A 376 9.48 4.96 16.04
C VAL A 376 8.45 4.12 16.78
N GLY A 377 7.81 3.18 16.06
CA GLY A 377 7.09 2.07 16.68
C GLY A 377 5.66 2.38 17.10
N TRP A 378 4.91 3.09 16.27
CA TRP A 378 3.46 3.27 16.49
C TRP A 378 2.70 2.23 15.68
N GLY A 379 1.77 1.50 16.32
CA GLY A 379 0.94 0.46 15.68
C GLY A 379 1.30 -1.00 15.95
N ASP A 380 2.24 -1.31 16.86
CA ASP A 380 2.56 -2.69 17.27
C ASP A 380 1.44 -3.24 18.18
N PHE A 381 0.64 -4.19 17.69
CA PHE A 381 -0.40 -4.90 18.45
C PHE A 381 -0.40 -6.40 18.17
#